data_AF-A0A6A3F5M1-F1
#
_entry.id   AF-A0A6A3F5M1-F1
#
_cell.length_a   1.000
_cell.length_b   1.000
_cell.length_c   1.000
_cell.angle_alpha   90.00
_cell.angle_beta   90.00
_cell.angle_gamma   90.00
#
_symmetry.space_group_name_H-M   'P 1'
#
loop_
_entity.id
_entity.type
_entity.pdbx_description
1 polymer ?
#
loop_
_entity_poly.entity_id
_entity_poly.type
_entity_poly.pdbx_seq_one_letter_code
_entity_poly.pdbx_strand_id
1 'polypeptide(L)'
;MVGSNATGTEKLRLLVLGKTQQPRWLPQKPDDVDYIGTNKGWMTTSVFQDWLIALNVKMRTVNRKILLLYDNAPVHIAPDEELSHVVIAKLPKNTTATLQPMDQGVIAWLKAHILNDRTAIAVLPVLLGRLTVLLPGGAGSRKVS
;
A
#
# COMPACT_ATOMS: atom_id res chain seq x y z
N MET A 1 -1.91 -1.30 -5.07
CA MET A 1 -2.90 -2.32 -5.44
C MET A 1 -3.33 -3.05 -4.19
N VAL A 2 -4.63 -3.28 -4.09
CA VAL A 2 -5.32 -3.83 -2.93
C VAL A 2 -6.17 -4.99 -3.44
N GLY A 3 -6.27 -6.06 -2.68
CA GLY A 3 -7.11 -7.19 -3.05
C GLY A 3 -7.37 -8.10 -1.85
N SER A 4 -8.46 -8.86 -1.94
CA SER A 4 -8.84 -9.85 -0.93
C SER A 4 -9.55 -11.03 -1.60
N ASN A 5 -9.74 -12.11 -0.85
CA ASN A 5 -10.72 -13.12 -1.22
C ASN A 5 -12.16 -12.55 -1.11
N ALA A 6 -13.14 -13.31 -1.61
CA ALA A 6 -14.53 -12.88 -1.71
C ALA A 6 -15.17 -12.52 -0.34
N THR A 7 -14.72 -13.16 0.74
CA THR A 7 -15.21 -12.90 2.10
C THR A 7 -14.44 -11.82 2.84
N GLY A 8 -13.31 -11.36 2.30
CA GLY A 8 -12.40 -10.40 2.95
C GLY A 8 -11.57 -10.98 4.11
N THR A 9 -11.66 -12.28 4.38
CA THR A 9 -10.91 -12.94 5.47
C THR A 9 -9.42 -13.09 5.16
N GLU A 10 -9.07 -13.14 3.87
CA GLU A 10 -7.69 -13.15 3.41
C GLU A 10 -7.44 -11.97 2.50
N LYS A 11 -6.39 -11.21 2.80
CA LYS A 11 -5.97 -10.03 2.03
C LYS A 11 -4.68 -10.34 1.30
N LEU A 12 -4.58 -9.88 0.06
CA LEU A 12 -3.31 -9.84 -0.63
C LEU A 12 -2.39 -8.84 0.06
N ARG A 13 -1.08 -9.10 -0.02
CA ARG A 13 -0.08 -8.15 0.48
C ARG A 13 -0.27 -6.81 -0.23
N LEU A 14 -0.26 -5.73 0.54
CA LEU A 14 -0.47 -4.39 -0.01
C LEU A 14 0.74 -3.98 -0.84
N LEU A 15 0.52 -3.63 -2.11
CA LEU A 15 1.55 -3.04 -2.97
C LEU A 15 1.34 -1.53 -3.10
N VAL A 16 2.29 -0.73 -2.62
CA VAL A 16 2.28 0.73 -2.73
C VAL A 16 3.22 1.16 -3.84
N LEU A 17 2.79 2.12 -4.67
CA LEU A 17 3.61 2.71 -5.72
C LEU A 17 3.90 4.17 -5.40
N GLY A 18 5.12 4.61 -5.66
CA GLY A 18 5.51 6.00 -5.50
C GLY A 18 6.61 6.39 -6.49
N LYS A 19 6.98 7.68 -6.51
CA LYS A 19 7.92 8.20 -7.52
C LYS A 19 9.38 7.84 -7.24
N THR A 20 9.73 7.73 -5.97
CA THR A 20 11.10 7.50 -5.51
C THR A 20 11.26 6.07 -5.01
N GLN A 21 12.44 5.47 -5.15
CA GLN A 21 12.68 4.12 -4.61
C GLN A 21 12.63 4.09 -3.08
N GLN A 22 13.09 5.15 -2.41
CA GLN A 22 13.01 5.29 -0.96
C GLN A 22 12.32 6.62 -0.63
N PRO A 23 11.00 6.61 -0.35
CA PRO A 23 10.30 7.84 -0.04
C PRO A 23 10.59 8.28 1.41
N ARG A 24 10.84 9.58 1.60
CA ARG A 24 11.17 10.16 2.92
C ARG A 24 10.14 9.89 4.02
N TRP A 25 8.87 9.76 3.65
CA TRP A 25 7.77 9.50 4.60
C TRP A 25 7.68 8.03 5.02
N LEU A 26 8.41 7.12 4.35
CA LEU A 26 8.49 5.70 4.69
C LEU A 26 9.96 5.28 4.82
N PRO A 27 10.68 5.83 5.82
CA PRO A 27 12.10 5.50 6.02
C PRO A 27 12.28 4.02 6.39
N GLN A 28 11.28 3.43 7.06
CA GLN A 28 11.17 2.00 7.33
C GLN A 28 9.85 1.51 6.75
N LYS A 29 9.93 0.63 5.75
CA LYS A 29 8.77 0.00 5.12
C LYS A 29 8.32 -1.18 5.99
N PRO A 30 7.03 -1.28 6.37
CA PRO A 30 6.50 -2.47 7.04
C PRO A 30 6.78 -3.76 6.25
N ASP A 31 6.95 -4.89 6.96
CA ASP A 31 7.26 -6.19 6.35
C ASP A 31 6.09 -6.76 5.53
N ASP A 32 4.87 -6.39 5.90
CA ASP A 32 3.62 -6.80 5.27
C ASP A 32 3.16 -5.85 4.14
N VAL A 33 4.00 -4.89 3.75
CA VAL A 33 3.74 -3.96 2.65
C VAL A 33 4.88 -4.04 1.65
N ASP A 34 4.56 -4.19 0.37
CA ASP A 34 5.52 -4.01 -0.71
C ASP A 34 5.48 -2.56 -1.19
N TYR A 35 6.64 -2.00 -1.55
CA TYR A 35 6.75 -0.65 -2.10
C TYR A 35 7.65 -0.68 -3.33
N ILE A 36 7.18 -0.08 -4.44
CA ILE A 36 7.95 0.02 -5.67
C ILE A 36 7.98 1.48 -6.14
N GLY A 37 9.19 1.99 -6.39
CA GLY A 37 9.39 3.27 -7.05
C GLY A 37 9.23 3.16 -8.57
N THR A 38 8.37 3.96 -9.18
CA THR A 38 8.23 4.10 -10.64
C THR A 38 8.33 5.57 -11.04
N ASN A 39 8.76 5.87 -12.27
CA ASN A 39 8.99 7.26 -12.72
C ASN A 39 7.79 8.20 -12.51
N LYS A 40 6.56 7.68 -12.62
CA LYS A 40 5.32 8.44 -12.43
C LYS A 40 4.64 8.18 -11.09
N GLY A 41 5.08 7.17 -10.34
CA GLY A 41 4.44 6.71 -9.10
C GLY A 41 3.11 6.00 -9.33
N TRP A 42 2.87 5.51 -10.55
CA TRP A 42 1.70 4.73 -10.92
C TRP A 42 2.12 3.35 -11.43
N MET A 43 1.15 2.46 -11.61
CA MET A 43 1.36 1.11 -12.12
C MET A 43 1.86 1.14 -13.56
N THR A 44 2.82 0.28 -13.88
CA THR A 44 3.26 -0.01 -15.24
C THR A 44 2.94 -1.47 -15.56
N THR A 45 2.89 -1.81 -16.84
CA THR A 45 2.70 -3.20 -17.27
C THR A 45 3.74 -4.14 -16.69
N SER A 46 5.02 -3.74 -16.70
CA SER A 46 6.11 -4.55 -16.13
C SER A 46 5.90 -4.84 -14.65
N VAL A 47 5.60 -3.82 -13.85
CA VAL A 47 5.35 -3.97 -12.41
C VAL A 47 4.14 -4.88 -12.16
N PHE A 48 3.10 -4.77 -12.98
CA PHE A 48 1.93 -5.63 -12.89
C PHE A 48 2.26 -7.10 -13.22
N GLN A 49 3.04 -7.34 -14.27
CA GLN A 49 3.47 -8.68 -14.68
C GLN A 49 4.37 -9.32 -13.60
N ASP A 50 5.38 -8.60 -13.10
CA ASP A 50 6.26 -9.06 -12.03
C ASP A 50 5.46 -9.45 -10.78
N TRP A 51 4.47 -8.62 -10.43
CA TRP A 51 3.59 -8.91 -9.31
C TRP A 51 2.72 -10.16 -9.54
N LEU A 52 2.17 -10.35 -10.75
CA LEU A 52 1.38 -11.54 -11.08
C LEU A 52 2.22 -12.82 -10.98
N ILE A 53 3.46 -12.79 -11.48
CA ILE A 53 4.39 -13.92 -11.41
C ILE A 53 4.68 -14.23 -9.94
N ALA A 54 5.00 -13.23 -9.12
CA ALA A 54 5.24 -13.40 -7.69
C ALA A 54 4.01 -13.98 -6.96
N LEU A 55 2.80 -13.51 -7.29
CA LEU A 55 1.56 -14.06 -6.75
C LEU A 55 1.39 -15.52 -7.15
N ASN A 56 1.63 -15.86 -8.42
CA ASN A 56 1.54 -17.22 -8.92
C ASN A 56 2.52 -18.16 -8.22
N VAL A 57 3.77 -17.73 -8.01
CA VAL A 57 4.76 -18.49 -7.23
C VAL A 57 4.26 -18.72 -5.80
N LYS A 58 3.76 -17.67 -5.13
CA LYS A 58 3.20 -17.79 -3.77
C LYS A 58 2.05 -18.81 -3.72
N MET A 59 1.13 -18.74 -4.67
CA MET A 59 -0.02 -19.65 -4.74
C MET A 59 0.40 -21.09 -5.04
N ARG A 60 1.40 -21.28 -5.91
CA ARG A 60 2.03 -22.57 -6.19
C ARG A 60 2.71 -23.17 -4.96
N THR A 61 3.44 -22.38 -4.17
CA THR A 61 4.13 -22.86 -2.96
C THR A 61 3.16 -23.46 -1.95
N VAL A 62 1.95 -22.91 -1.85
CA VAL A 62 0.89 -23.45 -0.98
C VAL A 62 -0.09 -24.37 -1.71
N ASN A 63 0.22 -24.77 -2.95
CA ASN A 63 -0.60 -25.59 -3.82
C ASN A 63 -2.08 -25.15 -3.92
N ARG A 64 -2.29 -23.83 -4.03
CA ARG A 64 -3.64 -23.25 -4.12
C ARG A 64 -3.84 -22.65 -5.50
N LYS A 65 -4.91 -23.03 -6.19
CA LYS A 65 -5.35 -22.36 -7.41
C LYS A 65 -6.36 -21.27 -7.07
N ILE A 66 -6.20 -20.09 -7.66
CA ILE A 66 -7.10 -18.96 -7.44
C ILE A 66 -7.60 -18.38 -8.77
N LEU A 67 -8.79 -17.79 -8.73
CA LEU A 67 -9.28 -16.87 -9.75
C LEU A 67 -9.06 -15.44 -9.26
N LEU A 68 -8.29 -14.65 -10.01
CA LEU A 68 -8.07 -13.24 -9.76
C LEU A 68 -8.98 -12.40 -10.66
N LEU A 69 -9.86 -11.62 -10.02
CA LEU A 69 -10.74 -10.66 -10.68
C LEU A 69 -10.16 -9.25 -10.59
N TYR A 70 -10.08 -8.53 -11.70
CA TYR A 70 -9.60 -7.14 -11.72
C TYR A 70 -10.22 -6.32 -12.87
N ASP A 71 -10.12 -4.99 -12.81
CA ASP A 71 -10.63 -4.05 -13.84
C ASP A 71 -9.86 -4.10 -15.16
N ASN A 72 -10.55 -3.73 -16.24
CA ASN A 72 -9.95 -3.71 -17.56
C ASN A 72 -9.07 -2.47 -17.83
N ALA A 73 -8.07 -2.22 -16.99
CA ALA A 73 -7.09 -1.15 -17.18
C ALA A 73 -6.08 -1.48 -18.29
N PRO A 74 -5.59 -0.48 -19.06
CA PRO A 74 -4.63 -0.72 -20.15
C PRO A 74 -3.31 -1.36 -19.72
N VAL A 75 -2.90 -1.16 -18.47
CA VAL A 75 -1.67 -1.75 -17.90
C VAL A 75 -1.84 -3.21 -17.47
N HIS A 76 -3.07 -3.71 -17.42
CA HIS A 76 -3.34 -5.09 -17.01
C HIS A 76 -3.21 -6.05 -18.19
N ILE A 77 -1.97 -6.20 -18.65
CA ILE A 77 -1.55 -7.15 -19.68
C ILE A 77 -0.92 -8.35 -18.97
N ALA A 78 -1.37 -9.55 -19.32
CA ALA A 78 -0.80 -10.77 -18.76
C ALA A 78 0.68 -10.92 -19.17
N PRO A 79 1.52 -11.59 -18.36
CA PRO A 79 2.86 -11.97 -18.79
C PRO A 79 2.79 -13.01 -19.91
N ASP A 80 3.88 -13.13 -20.69
CA ASP A 80 4.03 -14.21 -21.68
C ASP A 80 4.21 -15.58 -21.00
N GLU A 81 4.69 -15.58 -19.74
CA GLU A 81 4.80 -16.78 -18.91
C GLU A 81 3.42 -17.32 -18.50
N GLU A 82 3.25 -18.64 -18.58
CA GLU A 82 2.01 -19.30 -18.17
C GLU A 82 1.84 -19.32 -16.63
N LEU A 83 0.70 -18.82 -16.16
CA LEU A 83 0.36 -18.80 -14.74
C LEU A 83 -0.35 -20.09 -14.32
N SER A 84 0.40 -21.04 -13.75
CA SER A 84 -0.12 -22.37 -13.36
C SER A 84 -1.14 -22.38 -12.21
N HIS A 85 -1.16 -21.37 -11.35
CA HIS A 85 -1.98 -21.31 -10.12
C HIS A 85 -2.84 -20.06 -10.00
N VAL A 86 -2.68 -19.10 -10.90
CA VAL A 86 -3.49 -17.88 -10.95
C VAL A 86 -4.18 -17.81 -12.29
N VAL A 87 -5.50 -18.04 -12.27
CA VAL A 87 -6.36 -17.79 -13.42
C VAL A 87 -6.83 -16.34 -13.35
N ILE A 88 -6.81 -15.64 -14.47
CA ILE A 88 -7.20 -14.24 -14.56
C ILE A 88 -8.56 -14.13 -15.25
N ALA A 89 -9.48 -13.36 -14.66
CA ALA A 89 -10.68 -12.90 -15.36
C ALA A 89 -10.87 -11.39 -15.18
N LYS A 90 -11.05 -10.70 -16.31
CA LYS A 90 -11.26 -9.24 -16.33
C LYS A 90 -12.73 -8.92 -16.10
N LEU A 91 -13.00 -7.91 -15.28
CA LEU A 91 -14.34 -7.37 -15.13
C LEU A 91 -14.78 -6.67 -16.44
N PRO A 92 -16.10 -6.63 -16.74
CA PRO A 92 -16.60 -5.90 -17.90
C PRO A 92 -16.18 -4.43 -17.87
N LYS A 93 -15.95 -3.83 -19.04
CA LYS A 93 -15.62 -2.40 -19.14
C LYS A 93 -16.69 -1.55 -18.47
N ASN A 94 -16.29 -0.43 -17.87
CA ASN A 94 -17.16 0.56 -17.21
C ASN A 94 -17.98 0.03 -16.02
N THR A 95 -17.62 -1.12 -15.45
CA THR A 95 -18.31 -1.67 -14.26
C THR A 95 -17.57 -1.40 -12.95
N THR A 96 -16.43 -0.73 -12.98
CA THR A 96 -15.55 -0.52 -11.82
C THR A 96 -16.29 0.05 -10.61
N ALA A 97 -17.10 1.08 -10.79
CA ALA A 97 -17.86 1.70 -9.69
C ALA A 97 -18.89 0.75 -9.04
N THR A 98 -19.41 -0.22 -9.80
CA THR A 98 -20.53 -1.07 -9.38
C THR A 98 -20.08 -2.47 -8.94
N LEU A 99 -19.04 -3.02 -9.58
CA LEU A 99 -18.62 -4.41 -9.39
C LEU A 99 -17.29 -4.56 -8.66
N GLN A 100 -16.44 -3.53 -8.59
CA GLN A 100 -15.11 -3.66 -7.97
C GLN A 100 -15.17 -3.22 -6.51
N PRO A 101 -15.20 -4.15 -5.53
CA PRO A 101 -15.40 -3.80 -4.12
C PRO A 101 -14.26 -2.94 -3.58
N MET A 102 -13.06 -3.08 -4.15
CA MET A 102 -11.90 -2.29 -3.76
C MET A 102 -12.08 -0.79 -4.05
N ASP A 103 -12.78 -0.45 -5.13
CA ASP A 103 -13.07 0.94 -5.51
C ASP A 103 -14.28 1.53 -4.78
N GLN A 104 -15.12 0.69 -4.16
CA GLN A 104 -16.29 1.10 -3.38
C GLN A 104 -15.97 1.58 -1.96
N GLY A 105 -14.73 2.00 -1.71
CA GLY A 105 -14.35 2.66 -0.45
C GLY A 105 -13.14 2.06 0.24
N VAL A 106 -12.77 0.80 -0.05
CA VAL A 106 -11.59 0.17 0.59
C VAL A 106 -10.32 0.96 0.27
N ILE A 107 -10.10 1.30 -1.01
CA ILE A 107 -8.94 2.10 -1.42
C ILE A 107 -8.99 3.51 -0.82
N ALA A 108 -10.17 4.13 -0.79
CA ALA A 108 -10.35 5.48 -0.25
C ALA A 108 -10.03 5.51 1.26
N TRP A 109 -10.57 4.55 2.01
CA TRP A 109 -10.30 4.38 3.43
C TRP A 109 -8.82 4.15 3.71
N LEU A 110 -8.16 3.25 2.95
CA LEU A 110 -6.74 2.97 3.12
C LEU A 110 -5.87 4.22 2.86
N LYS A 111 -6.19 5.00 1.82
CA LYS A 111 -5.48 6.26 1.53
C LYS A 111 -5.65 7.27 2.67
N ALA A 112 -6.86 7.42 3.20
CA ALA A 112 -7.14 8.32 4.31
C ALA A 112 -6.38 7.89 5.58
N HIS A 113 -6.36 6.58 5.87
CA HIS A 113 -5.64 6.04 7.02
C HIS A 113 -4.13 6.31 6.91
N ILE A 114 -3.50 5.97 5.78
CA ILE A 114 -2.07 6.24 5.54
C ILE A 114 -1.77 7.75 5.60
N LEU A 115 -2.65 8.59 5.08
CA LEU A 115 -2.46 10.04 5.14
C LEU A 115 -2.52 10.54 6.58
N ASN A 116 -3.46 10.05 7.39
CA ASN A 116 -3.58 10.41 8.80
C ASN A 116 -2.35 9.98 9.60
N ASP A 117 -1.80 8.80 9.33
CA ASP A 117 -0.57 8.36 9.99
C ASP A 117 0.62 9.24 9.61
N ARG A 118 0.74 9.60 8.32
CA ARG A 118 1.78 10.53 7.86
C ARG A 118 1.65 11.91 8.50
N THR A 119 0.44 12.46 8.58
CA THR A 119 0.22 13.76 9.21
C THR A 119 0.49 13.69 10.71
N ALA A 120 0.07 12.61 11.39
CA ALA A 120 0.38 12.39 12.80
C ALA A 120 1.90 12.35 13.03
N ILE A 121 2.66 11.56 12.26
CA ILE A 121 4.13 11.49 12.37
C ILE A 121 4.79 12.85 12.12
N ALA A 122 4.28 13.64 11.18
CA ALA A 122 4.82 14.97 10.88
C ALA A 122 4.48 16.02 11.96
N VAL A 123 3.29 15.95 12.55
CA VAL A 123 2.76 16.97 13.47
C VAL A 123 3.09 16.67 14.93
N LEU A 124 3.15 15.40 15.34
CA LEU A 124 3.43 14.99 16.73
C LEU A 124 4.76 15.55 17.26
N PRO A 125 5.90 15.51 16.54
CA PRO A 125 7.15 16.11 17.01
C PRO A 125 7.06 17.63 17.16
N VAL A 126 6.29 18.31 16.30
CA VAL A 126 6.07 19.76 16.38
C VAL A 126 5.23 20.13 17.60
N LEU A 127 4.16 19.37 17.86
CA LEU A 127 3.30 19.58 19.04
C LEU A 127 4.02 19.24 20.33
N LEU A 128 4.73 18.10 20.39
CA LEU A 128 5.51 17.70 21.55
C LEU A 128 6.66 18.66 21.81
N GLY A 129 7.39 19.09 20.77
CA GLY A 129 8.45 20.10 20.87
C GLY A 129 7.95 21.48 21.33
N ARG A 130 6.70 21.85 20.99
CA ARG A 130 6.06 23.05 21.55
C ARG A 130 5.64 22.85 23.01
N LEU A 131 5.21 21.65 23.40
CA LEU A 131 4.81 21.35 24.78
C LEU A 131 6.02 21.40 25.74
N THR A 132 7.19 20.90 25.33
CA THR A 132 8.44 20.99 26.13
C THR A 132 8.92 22.43 26.35
N VAL A 133 8.61 23.35 25.44
CA VAL A 133 8.93 24.79 25.57
C VAL A 133 7.90 25.53 26.45
N LEU A 134 6.71 24.97 26.63
CA LEU A 134 5.62 25.58 27.41
C LEU A 134 5.55 25.09 28.87
N LEU A 135 6.33 24.08 29.28
CA LEU A 135 6.49 23.72 30.68
C LEU A 135 7.54 24.64 31.32
N PRO A 136 7.18 25.57 32.22
CA PRO A 136 8.16 26.40 32.90
C PRO A 136 9.02 25.50 33.79
N GLY A 137 10.33 25.47 33.50
CA GLY A 137 11.31 24.80 34.35
C GLY A 137 11.20 25.32 35.77
N GLY A 138 10.87 24.41 36.69
CA GLY A 138 10.80 24.69 38.11
C GLY A 138 12.17 25.10 38.68
N ALA A 139 12.19 26.30 39.25
CA ALA A 139 12.96 26.74 40.42
C ALA A 139 14.37 26.16 40.67
N GLY A 140 15.37 27.04 40.46
CA GLY A 140 16.19 27.53 41.58
C GLY A 140 17.40 26.69 42.03
N SER A 141 18.60 27.21 41.76
CA SER A 141 19.48 27.72 42.83
C SER A 141 20.71 28.42 42.24
N ARG A 142 20.78 29.74 42.44
CA ARG A 142 22.06 30.47 42.50
C ARG A 142 22.85 29.90 43.67
N LYS A 143 24.09 29.49 43.44
CA LYS A 143 25.13 29.61 44.46
C LYS A 143 26.09 30.71 44.03
N VAL A 144 26.05 31.78 44.82
CA VAL A 144 27.08 32.80 44.94
C VAL A 144 28.09 32.23 45.94
N SER A 145 29.34 32.08 45.49
CA SER A 145 30.59 32.23 46.28
C SER A 145 31.77 31.95 45.35
#